data_AF-A0A1V9VAE2-F1
#
_entry.id   AF-A0A1V9VAE2-F1
#
_cell.length_a   1.000
_cell.length_b   1.000
_cell.length_c   1.000
_cell.angle_alpha   90.00
_cell.angle_beta   90.00
_cell.angle_gamma   90.00
#
_symmetry.space_group_name_H-M   'P 1'
#
loop_
_entity.id
_entity.type
_entity.pdbx_description
1 polymer ?
#
loop_
_entity_poly.entity_id
_entity_poly.type
_entity_poly.pdbx_seq_one_letter_code
_entity_poly.pdbx_strand_id
1 'polypeptide(L)'
;MNFTFNAYYTLIAAVIVLLIGKFLVNKIEFLRKYNIPEPVAGGLVAATISTLVYNFWGYSITTSSELQTSFMLIFFISIGLSANFAKLKEGGKSLFIFLLVVSAFIIIQNFVGISLATALGIDPLIGLIAGSITLTGGHGTAGAWGSILETKYGIEGAMGLGMAAATFGLVMGGIIG
;
A
#
# COMPACT_ATOMS: atom_id res chain seq x y z
N MET A 1 -2.65 20.33 -21.40
CA MET A 1 -3.80 19.57 -21.96
C MET A 1 -3.98 18.32 -21.12
N ASN A 2 -5.21 17.98 -20.71
CA ASN A 2 -5.44 16.92 -19.72
C ASN A 2 -6.01 15.69 -20.42
N PHE A 3 -5.27 14.60 -20.44
CA PHE A 3 -5.74 13.31 -20.93
C PHE A 3 -6.39 12.55 -19.79
N THR A 4 -7.70 12.33 -19.87
CA THR A 4 -8.44 11.58 -18.85
C THR A 4 -8.80 10.20 -19.38
N PHE A 5 -8.30 9.16 -18.72
CA PHE A 5 -8.56 7.78 -19.09
C PHE A 5 -9.81 7.32 -18.34
N ASN A 6 -10.80 6.82 -19.09
CA ASN A 6 -11.96 6.17 -18.48
C ASN A 6 -11.56 4.86 -17.77
N ALA A 7 -12.51 4.21 -17.10
CA ALA A 7 -12.29 2.97 -16.38
C ALA A 7 -11.62 1.87 -17.24
N TYR A 8 -12.04 1.73 -18.50
CA TYR A 8 -11.50 0.71 -19.42
C TYR A 8 -10.04 0.98 -19.81
N TYR A 9 -9.72 2.21 -20.24
CA TYR A 9 -8.35 2.59 -20.57
C TYR A 9 -7.44 2.60 -19.36
N THR A 10 -7.97 2.97 -18.19
CA THR A 10 -7.23 2.88 -16.92
C THR A 10 -6.86 1.44 -16.59
N LEU A 11 -7.79 0.50 -16.77
CA LEU A 11 -7.51 -0.92 -16.54
C LEU A 11 -6.43 -1.44 -17.49
N ILE A 12 -6.50 -1.11 -18.78
CA ILE A 12 -5.47 -1.49 -19.77
C ILE A 12 -4.11 -0.90 -19.35
N ALA A 13 -4.07 0.38 -19.01
CA ALA A 13 -2.84 1.02 -18.55
C ALA A 13 -2.30 0.34 -17.29
N ALA A 14 -3.14 0.04 -16.30
CA ALA A 14 -2.75 -0.66 -15.07
C ALA A 14 -2.15 -2.05 -15.35
N VAL A 15 -2.73 -2.81 -16.31
CA VAL A 15 -2.18 -4.11 -16.72
C VAL A 15 -0.82 -3.93 -17.40
N ILE A 16 -0.65 -2.96 -18.29
CA ILE A 16 0.64 -2.67 -18.93
C ILE A 16 1.69 -2.31 -17.87
N VAL A 17 1.33 -1.43 -16.93
CA VAL A 17 2.18 -1.04 -15.81
C VAL A 17 2.59 -2.25 -14.98
N LEU A 18 1.65 -3.15 -14.65
CA LEU A 18 1.93 -4.40 -13.94
C LEU A 18 2.90 -5.29 -14.72
N LEU A 19 2.72 -5.46 -16.03
CA LEU A 19 3.58 -6.28 -16.87
C LEU A 19 5.00 -5.70 -16.98
N ILE A 20 5.13 -4.38 -17.10
CA ILE A 20 6.43 -3.69 -17.05
C ILE A 20 7.10 -3.96 -15.70
N GLY A 21 6.37 -3.78 -14.60
CA GLY A 21 6.87 -4.06 -13.26
C GLY A 21 7.36 -5.51 -13.10
N LYS A 22 6.56 -6.47 -13.58
CA LYS A 22 6.94 -7.90 -13.59
C LYS A 22 8.18 -8.16 -14.41
N PHE A 23 8.32 -7.53 -15.58
CA PHE A 23 9.53 -7.64 -16.39
C PHE A 23 10.76 -7.10 -15.64
N LEU A 24 10.64 -5.93 -15.01
CA LEU A 24 11.72 -5.29 -14.26
C LEU A 24 12.15 -6.11 -13.05
N VAL A 25 11.21 -6.58 -12.22
CA VAL A 25 11.52 -7.41 -11.04
C VAL A 25 12.21 -8.71 -11.45
N ASN A 26 11.82 -9.32 -12.57
CA ASN A 26 12.48 -10.53 -13.07
C ASN A 26 13.90 -10.28 -13.60
N LYS A 27 14.16 -9.11 -14.18
CA LYS A 27 15.47 -8.76 -14.77
C LYS A 27 16.45 -8.15 -13.77
N ILE A 28 15.96 -7.35 -12.82
CA ILE A 28 16.80 -6.59 -11.89
C ILE A 28 16.87 -7.35 -10.56
N GLU A 29 18.06 -7.89 -10.28
CA GLU A 29 18.28 -8.67 -9.05
C GLU A 29 17.99 -7.87 -7.78
N PHE A 30 18.32 -6.57 -7.75
CA PHE A 30 18.03 -5.71 -6.60
C PHE A 30 16.52 -5.70 -6.25
N LEU A 31 15.65 -5.53 -7.24
CA LEU A 31 14.20 -5.49 -7.02
C LEU A 31 13.68 -6.82 -6.48
N ARG A 32 14.19 -7.94 -7.03
CA ARG A 32 13.84 -9.28 -6.57
C ARG A 32 14.39 -9.58 -5.17
N LYS A 33 15.63 -9.19 -4.88
CA LYS A 33 16.31 -9.44 -3.60
C LYS A 33 15.58 -8.77 -2.43
N TYR A 34 15.04 -7.56 -2.65
CA TYR A 34 14.27 -6.82 -1.65
C TYR A 34 12.76 -7.01 -1.77
N ASN A 35 12.31 -8.02 -2.53
CA ASN A 35 10.91 -8.37 -2.70
C ASN A 35 10.01 -7.18 -3.12
N ILE A 36 10.55 -6.25 -3.92
CA ILE A 36 9.77 -5.10 -4.40
C ILE A 36 8.57 -5.61 -5.22
N PRO A 37 7.33 -5.25 -4.86
CA PRO A 37 6.15 -5.69 -5.60
C PRO A 37 6.19 -5.20 -7.06
N GLU A 38 5.76 -6.06 -7.98
CA GLU A 38 5.66 -5.73 -9.40
C GLU A 38 4.81 -4.47 -9.67
N PRO A 39 3.63 -4.27 -9.03
CA PRO A 39 2.84 -3.06 -9.24
C PRO A 39 3.59 -1.78 -8.86
N VAL A 40 4.45 -1.83 -7.84
CA VAL A 40 5.23 -0.66 -7.39
C VAL A 40 6.34 -0.36 -8.40
N ALA A 41 7.10 -1.37 -8.81
CA ALA A 41 8.18 -1.19 -9.78
C ALA A 41 7.66 -0.62 -11.11
N GLY A 42 6.55 -1.16 -11.61
CA GLY A 42 5.87 -0.63 -12.79
C GLY A 42 5.32 0.78 -12.56
N GLY A 43 4.68 1.01 -11.41
CA GLY A 43 4.11 2.29 -11.03
C GLY A 43 5.14 3.41 -10.99
N LEU A 44 6.36 3.15 -10.49
CA LEU A 44 7.47 4.11 -10.51
C LEU A 44 7.87 4.51 -11.93
N VAL A 45 7.89 3.57 -12.88
CA VAL A 45 8.15 3.88 -14.29
C VAL A 45 7.03 4.75 -14.86
N ALA A 46 5.77 4.39 -14.62
CA ALA A 46 4.62 5.16 -15.08
C ALA A 46 4.61 6.58 -14.50
N ALA A 47 4.89 6.72 -13.20
CA ALA A 47 4.98 8.00 -12.50
C ALA A 47 6.12 8.86 -13.05
N THR A 48 7.29 8.26 -13.32
CA THR A 48 8.43 8.94 -13.94
C THR A 48 8.08 9.45 -15.33
N ILE A 49 7.49 8.60 -16.19
CA ILE A 49 7.06 8.98 -17.54
C ILE A 49 6.02 10.11 -17.48
N SER A 50 4.99 9.97 -16.65
CA SER A 50 3.94 10.98 -16.48
C SER A 50 4.53 12.32 -16.03
N THR A 51 5.48 12.27 -15.09
CA THR A 51 6.19 13.46 -14.59
C THR A 51 7.03 14.12 -15.68
N LEU A 52 7.75 13.36 -16.50
CA LEU A 52 8.51 13.90 -17.63
C LEU A 52 7.58 14.51 -18.69
N VAL A 53 6.48 13.83 -19.00
CA VAL A 53 5.46 14.33 -19.95
C VAL A 53 4.88 15.67 -19.48
N TYR A 54 4.58 15.78 -18.18
CA TYR A 54 4.10 17.02 -17.59
C TYR A 54 5.15 18.14 -17.66
N ASN A 55 6.40 17.87 -17.27
CA ASN A 55 7.44 18.90 -17.22
C ASN A 55 7.85 19.43 -18.60
N PHE A 56 7.89 18.57 -19.63
CA PHE A 56 8.34 18.97 -20.97
C PHE A 56 7.22 19.49 -21.88
N TRP A 57 6.00 18.94 -21.77
CA TRP A 57 4.88 19.28 -22.66
C TRP A 57 3.67 19.92 -21.96
N GLY A 58 3.65 19.94 -20.62
CA GLY A 58 2.50 20.46 -19.87
C GLY A 58 1.24 19.60 -20.02
N TYR A 59 1.41 18.31 -20.34
CA TYR A 59 0.29 17.37 -20.45
C TYR A 59 0.13 16.59 -19.15
N SER A 60 -1.09 16.56 -18.59
CA SER A 60 -1.40 15.75 -17.41
C SER A 60 -2.17 14.51 -17.82
N ILE A 61 -1.85 13.39 -17.18
CA ILE A 61 -2.55 12.11 -17.38
C ILE A 61 -3.33 11.82 -16.11
N THR A 62 -4.66 11.70 -16.23
CA THR A 62 -5.56 11.39 -15.13
C THR A 62 -6.22 10.05 -15.38
N THR A 63 -6.22 9.18 -14.37
CA THR A 63 -6.83 7.85 -14.42
C THR A 63 -8.11 7.79 -13.60
N SER A 64 -9.06 6.95 -14.01
CA SER A 64 -10.30 6.73 -13.26
C SER A 64 -10.10 5.73 -12.10
N SER A 65 -10.63 6.05 -10.92
CA SER A 65 -10.62 5.18 -9.73
C SER A 65 -11.89 4.33 -9.60
N GLU A 66 -12.82 4.38 -10.56
CA GLU A 66 -14.13 3.70 -10.47
C GLU A 66 -14.03 2.19 -10.18
N LEU A 67 -13.07 1.52 -10.81
CA LEU A 67 -12.88 0.07 -10.64
C LEU A 67 -12.14 -0.30 -9.34
N GLN A 68 -11.45 0.66 -8.72
CA GLN A 68 -10.63 0.42 -7.53
C GLN A 68 -11.50 -0.11 -6.38
N THR A 69 -12.61 0.57 -6.09
CA THR A 69 -13.54 0.17 -5.01
C THR A 69 -14.10 -1.24 -5.25
N SER A 70 -14.53 -1.53 -6.48
CA SER A 70 -15.04 -2.86 -6.85
C SER A 70 -13.99 -3.96 -6.65
N PHE A 71 -12.75 -3.73 -7.07
CA PHE A 71 -11.67 -4.70 -6.86
C PHE A 71 -11.29 -4.86 -5.39
N MET A 72 -11.27 -3.79 -4.60
CA MET A 72 -11.03 -3.87 -3.16
C MET A 72 -12.12 -4.68 -2.46
N LEU A 73 -13.39 -4.48 -2.82
CA LEU A 73 -14.50 -5.27 -2.28
C LEU A 73 -14.39 -6.74 -2.65
N ILE A 74 -14.12 -7.06 -3.92
CA ILE A 74 -13.89 -8.45 -4.36
C ILE A 74 -12.74 -9.07 -3.58
N PHE A 75 -11.62 -8.37 -3.46
CA PHE A 75 -10.44 -8.82 -2.72
C PHE A 75 -10.75 -9.12 -1.24
N PHE A 76 -11.40 -8.20 -0.53
CA PHE A 76 -11.72 -8.40 0.89
C PHE A 76 -12.80 -9.46 1.11
N ILE A 77 -13.79 -9.56 0.21
CA ILE A 77 -14.78 -10.65 0.26
C ILE A 77 -14.09 -11.99 0.02
N SER A 78 -13.19 -12.10 -0.97
CA SER A 78 -12.43 -13.32 -1.21
C SER A 78 -11.56 -13.73 -0.03
N ILE A 79 -10.85 -12.79 0.61
CA ILE A 79 -10.08 -13.08 1.84
C ILE A 79 -11.00 -13.53 2.98
N GLY A 80 -12.10 -12.80 3.19
CA GLY A 80 -13.06 -13.09 4.25
C GLY A 80 -13.72 -14.46 4.09
N LEU A 81 -14.14 -14.81 2.87
CA LEU A 81 -14.72 -16.12 2.56
C LEU A 81 -13.68 -17.25 2.57
N SER A 82 -12.41 -16.95 2.29
CA SER A 82 -11.31 -17.91 2.39
C SER A 82 -10.84 -18.16 3.83
N ALA A 83 -11.34 -17.37 4.80
CA ALA A 83 -10.99 -17.54 6.20
C ALA A 83 -11.54 -18.87 6.74
N ASN A 84 -10.62 -19.75 7.15
CA ASN A 84 -10.97 -21.07 7.67
C ASN A 84 -10.87 -21.07 9.20
N PHE A 85 -12.04 -21.01 9.86
CA PHE A 85 -12.13 -21.05 11.32
C PHE A 85 -11.60 -22.35 11.95
N ALA A 86 -11.62 -23.47 11.22
CA ALA A 86 -11.03 -24.72 11.71
C ALA A 86 -9.51 -24.60 11.80
N LYS A 87 -8.84 -24.04 10.77
CA LYS A 87 -7.40 -23.74 10.82
C LYS A 87 -7.03 -22.73 11.90
N LEU A 88 -7.89 -21.74 12.14
CA LEU A 88 -7.70 -20.79 13.25
C LEU A 88 -7.71 -21.51 14.60
N LYS A 89 -8.64 -22.46 14.78
CA LYS A 89 -8.74 -23.28 15.99
C LYS A 89 -7.54 -24.22 16.17
N GLU A 90 -7.01 -24.80 15.09
CA GLU A 90 -5.79 -25.61 15.11
C GLU A 90 -4.57 -24.85 15.64
N GLY A 91 -4.50 -23.53 15.41
CA GLY A 91 -3.45 -22.67 15.96
C GLY A 91 -3.44 -22.60 17.50
N GLY A 92 -4.57 -22.92 18.15
CA GLY A 92 -4.69 -23.15 19.58
C GLY A 92 -4.07 -22.07 20.46
N LYS A 93 -3.37 -22.51 21.52
CA LYS A 93 -2.72 -21.61 22.50
C LYS A 93 -1.61 -20.77 21.87
N SER A 94 -0.84 -21.34 20.94
CA SER A 94 0.29 -20.66 20.30
C SER A 94 -0.18 -19.46 19.48
N LEU A 95 -1.27 -19.61 18.73
CA LEU A 95 -1.87 -18.50 17.97
C LEU A 95 -2.37 -17.40 18.90
N PHE A 96 -3.00 -17.74 20.02
CA PHE A 96 -3.47 -16.75 20.99
C PHE A 96 -2.32 -15.97 21.62
N ILE A 97 -1.24 -16.66 22.03
CA ILE A 97 -0.03 -16.00 22.56
C ILE A 97 0.59 -15.10 21.49
N PHE A 98 0.73 -15.60 20.26
CA PHE A 98 1.24 -14.82 19.14
C PHE A 98 0.42 -13.54 18.93
N LEU A 99 -0.91 -13.65 18.95
CA LEU A 99 -1.81 -12.51 18.78
C LEU A 99 -1.65 -11.48 19.91
N LEU A 100 -1.51 -11.92 21.16
CA LEU A 100 -1.24 -11.02 22.29
C LEU A 100 0.10 -10.30 22.14
N VAL A 101 1.15 -11.02 21.77
CA VAL A 101 2.49 -10.45 21.57
C VAL A 101 2.47 -9.43 20.43
N VAL A 102 1.91 -9.78 19.27
CA VAL A 102 1.76 -8.86 18.13
C VAL A 102 0.92 -7.64 18.50
N SER A 103 -0.18 -7.83 19.23
CA SER A 103 -1.02 -6.71 19.68
C SER A 103 -0.26 -5.75 20.60
N ALA A 104 0.58 -6.27 21.50
CA ALA A 104 1.45 -5.44 22.34
C ALA A 104 2.47 -4.65 21.49
N PHE A 105 3.10 -5.30 20.50
CA PHE A 105 4.01 -4.62 19.58
C PHE A 105 3.31 -3.55 18.73
N ILE A 106 2.08 -3.78 18.27
CA ILE A 106 1.26 -2.78 17.56
C ILE A 106 1.03 -1.56 18.44
N ILE A 107 0.73 -1.75 19.73
CA ILE A 107 0.54 -0.63 20.67
C ILE A 107 1.85 0.17 20.79
N ILE A 108 2.98 -0.49 20.99
CA ILE A 108 4.30 0.16 21.05
C ILE A 108 4.58 0.92 19.75
N GLN A 109 4.31 0.30 18.60
CA GLN A 109 4.49 0.90 17.29
C GLN A 109 3.62 2.14 17.09
N ASN A 110 2.38 2.13 17.58
CA ASN A 110 1.51 3.31 17.56
C ASN A 110 2.10 4.44 18.40
N PHE A 111 2.58 4.15 19.61
CA PHE A 111 3.23 5.15 20.44
C PHE A 111 4.46 5.74 19.75
N VAL A 112 5.32 4.91 19.17
CA VAL A 112 6.51 5.37 18.44
C VAL A 112 6.12 6.22 17.23
N GLY A 113 5.19 5.74 16.40
CA GLY A 113 4.74 6.45 15.20
C GLY A 113 4.11 7.81 15.52
N ILE A 114 3.18 7.86 16.46
CA ILE A 114 2.54 9.11 16.92
C ILE A 114 3.57 10.07 17.53
N SER A 115 4.47 9.57 18.37
CA SER A 115 5.47 10.41 19.05
C SER A 115 6.43 11.04 18.04
N LEU A 116 6.89 10.27 17.05
CA LEU A 116 7.77 10.79 15.99
C LEU A 116 7.05 11.79 15.09
N ALA A 117 5.81 11.51 14.68
CA ALA A 117 5.00 12.46 13.90
C ALA A 117 4.83 13.78 14.65
N THR A 118 4.48 13.71 15.93
CA THR A 118 4.32 14.89 16.80
C THR A 118 5.64 15.65 16.95
N ALA A 119 6.76 14.96 17.14
CA ALA A 119 8.09 15.58 17.26
C ALA A 119 8.54 16.28 15.97
N LEU A 120 8.10 15.78 14.80
CA LEU A 120 8.33 16.40 13.50
C LEU A 120 7.34 17.52 13.18
N GLY A 121 6.37 17.79 14.06
CA GLY A 121 5.35 18.83 13.86
C GLY A 121 4.30 18.49 12.80
N ILE A 122 4.13 17.20 12.48
CA ILE A 122 3.13 16.71 11.51
C ILE A 122 1.99 15.98 12.23
N ASP A 123 0.88 15.74 11.53
CA ASP A 123 -0.31 15.13 12.12
C ASP A 123 -0.02 13.73 12.71
N PRO A 124 -0.41 13.44 13.97
CA PRO A 124 -0.24 12.13 14.60
C PRO A 124 -0.79 10.94 13.81
N LEU A 125 -1.87 11.13 13.03
CA LEU A 125 -2.46 10.08 12.19
C LEU A 125 -1.51 9.64 11.06
N ILE A 126 -0.62 10.53 10.60
CA ILE A 126 0.45 10.18 9.66
C ILE A 126 1.38 9.14 10.30
N GLY A 127 1.66 9.26 11.60
CA GLY A 127 2.44 8.29 12.36
C GLY A 127 1.78 6.92 12.44
N LEU A 128 0.44 6.86 12.48
CA LEU A 128 -0.31 5.60 12.43
C LEU A 128 -0.33 5.00 11.02
N ILE A 129 -0.51 5.85 9.98
CA ILE A 129 -0.46 5.43 8.57
C ILE A 129 0.90 4.82 8.25
N ALA A 130 1.99 5.52 8.56
CA ALA A 130 3.35 5.03 8.31
C ALA A 130 3.79 3.91 9.28
N GLY A 131 3.01 3.68 10.33
CA GLY A 131 3.26 2.72 11.39
C GLY A 131 2.41 1.47 11.25
N SER A 132 1.62 1.17 12.29
CA SER A 132 0.91 -0.11 12.41
C SER A 132 -0.08 -0.38 11.29
N ILE A 133 -0.76 0.65 10.76
CA ILE A 133 -1.74 0.48 9.68
C ILE A 133 -1.03 -0.22 8.52
N THR A 134 0.08 0.32 8.01
CA THR A 134 0.75 -0.25 6.84
C THR A 134 1.70 -1.38 7.16
N LEU A 135 2.45 -1.30 8.26
CA LEU A 135 3.53 -2.24 8.56
C LEU A 135 3.03 -3.56 9.14
N THR A 136 1.82 -3.59 9.72
CA THR A 136 1.16 -4.84 10.12
C THR A 136 0.19 -5.32 9.04
N GLY A 137 -0.61 -4.42 8.46
CA GLY A 137 -1.69 -4.82 7.55
C GLY A 137 -1.36 -4.75 6.05
N GLY A 138 -0.20 -4.21 5.69
CA GLY A 138 0.27 -4.09 4.30
C GLY A 138 -0.60 -3.19 3.42
N HIS A 139 -0.44 -3.34 2.10
CA HIS A 139 -1.14 -2.56 1.08
C HIS A 139 -2.68 -2.66 1.16
N GLY A 140 -3.20 -3.79 1.67
CA GLY A 140 -4.65 -3.98 1.84
C GLY A 140 -5.23 -3.00 2.85
N THR A 141 -4.68 -2.96 4.06
CA THR A 141 -5.13 -2.00 5.08
C THR A 141 -4.80 -0.55 4.75
N ALA A 142 -3.69 -0.29 4.05
CA ALA A 142 -3.38 1.03 3.50
C ALA A 142 -4.48 1.51 2.54
N GLY A 143 -4.97 0.62 1.66
CA GLY A 143 -6.08 0.91 0.76
C GLY A 143 -7.41 1.11 1.48
N ALA A 144 -7.69 0.30 2.51
CA ALA A 144 -8.93 0.42 3.28
C ALA A 144 -8.99 1.68 4.15
N TRP A 145 -7.91 2.01 4.86
CA TRP A 145 -7.86 3.13 5.79
C TRP A 145 -7.44 4.45 5.12
N GLY A 146 -6.63 4.43 4.07
CA GLY A 146 -6.15 5.63 3.40
C GLY A 146 -7.29 6.51 2.89
N SER A 147 -8.29 5.92 2.21
CA SER A 147 -9.45 6.67 1.74
C SER A 147 -10.29 7.26 2.88
N ILE A 148 -10.41 6.53 3.99
CA ILE A 148 -11.13 7.01 5.19
C ILE A 148 -10.39 8.19 5.82
N LEU A 149 -9.06 8.13 5.89
CA LEU A 149 -8.22 9.17 6.47
C LEU A 149 -8.18 10.44 5.62
N GLU A 150 -8.19 10.31 4.30
CA GLU A 150 -8.36 11.44 3.38
C GLU A 150 -9.76 12.08 3.53
N THR A 151 -10.82 11.28 3.46
CA THR A 151 -12.19 11.80 3.38
C THR A 151 -12.78 12.28 4.71
N LYS A 152 -12.45 11.62 5.83
CA LYS A 152 -13.03 11.93 7.14
C LYS A 152 -12.11 12.72 8.06
N TYR A 153 -10.80 12.61 7.87
CA TYR A 153 -9.80 13.22 8.74
C TYR A 153 -8.95 14.27 8.02
N GLY A 154 -9.15 14.48 6.72
CA GLY A 154 -8.48 15.53 5.96
C GLY A 154 -6.97 15.30 5.75
N ILE A 155 -6.50 14.06 5.92
CA ILE A 155 -5.08 13.73 5.72
C ILE A 155 -4.83 13.58 4.23
N GLU A 156 -4.37 14.65 3.58
CA GLU A 156 -4.11 14.65 2.14
C GLU A 156 -3.06 13.59 1.75
N GLY A 157 -3.38 12.79 0.73
CA GLY A 157 -2.48 11.77 0.21
C GLY A 157 -2.25 10.57 1.15
N ALA A 158 -3.11 10.36 2.16
CA ALA A 158 -3.00 9.22 3.07
C ALA A 158 -2.94 7.87 2.35
N MET A 159 -3.65 7.70 1.23
CA MET A 159 -3.57 6.46 0.45
C MET A 159 -2.20 6.30 -0.19
N GLY A 160 -1.66 7.35 -0.82
CA GLY A 160 -0.34 7.33 -1.43
C GLY A 160 0.77 7.08 -0.40
N LEU A 161 0.71 7.79 0.72
CA LEU A 161 1.61 7.61 1.86
C LEU A 161 1.54 6.17 2.39
N GLY A 162 0.33 5.64 2.56
CA GLY A 162 0.12 4.30 3.07
C GLY A 162 0.71 3.23 2.16
N MET A 163 0.50 3.35 0.85
CA MET A 163 1.08 2.43 -0.14
C MET A 163 2.61 2.49 -0.17
N ALA A 164 3.18 3.69 -0.04
CA ALA A 164 4.62 3.88 0.06
C ALA A 164 5.18 3.25 1.35
N ALA A 165 4.56 3.50 2.50
CA ALA A 165 4.99 2.96 3.79
C ALA A 165 4.87 1.43 3.85
N ALA A 166 3.80 0.84 3.31
CA ALA A 166 3.65 -0.62 3.22
C ALA A 166 4.78 -1.26 2.40
N THR A 167 5.15 -0.63 1.28
CA THR A 167 6.27 -1.09 0.44
C THR A 167 7.60 -0.95 1.16
N PHE A 168 7.84 0.20 1.79
CA PHE A 168 9.05 0.44 2.57
C PHE A 168 9.18 -0.58 3.72
N GLY A 169 8.08 -0.86 4.41
CA GLY A 169 8.00 -1.88 5.44
C GLY A 169 8.43 -3.25 4.98
N LEU A 170 8.00 -3.65 3.78
CA LEU A 170 8.39 -4.91 3.17
C LEU A 170 9.90 -4.97 2.89
N VAL A 171 10.48 -3.89 2.36
CA VAL A 171 11.92 -3.79 2.09
C VAL A 171 12.72 -3.83 3.38
N MET A 172 12.34 -3.02 4.38
CA MET A 172 13.02 -2.99 5.67
C MET A 172 12.87 -4.30 6.42
N GLY A 173 11.71 -4.94 6.32
CA GLY A 173 11.47 -6.28 6.85
C GLY A 173 12.50 -7.27 6.30
N GLY A 174 12.64 -7.35 4.98
CA GLY A 174 13.62 -8.24 4.34
C GLY A 174 15.09 -7.87 4.56
N ILE A 175 15.40 -6.64 4.97
CA ILE A 175 16.77 -6.24 5.38
C ILE A 175 17.07 -6.70 6.80
N ILE A 176 16.09 -6.59 7.70
CA ILE A 176 16.26 -6.87 9.13
C ILE A 176 16.11 -8.37 9.43
N GLY A 177 15.35 -9.12 8.63
CA GLY A 177 15.12 -10.56 8.83
C GLY A 177 14.54 -11.28 7.62
#